data_AF-A0A841BNC1-F1
#
_entry.id   AF-A0A841BNC1-F1
#
_cell.length_a   1.000
_cell.length_b   1.000
_cell.length_c   1.000
_cell.angle_alpha   90.00
_cell.angle_beta   90.00
_cell.angle_gamma   90.00
#
_symmetry.space_group_name_H-M   'P 1'
#
loop_
_entity.id
_entity.type
_entity.pdbx_description
1 polymer ?
#
loop_
_entity_poly.entity_id
_entity_poly.type
_entity_poly.pdbx_seq_one_letter_code
_entity_poly.pdbx_strand_id
1 'polypeptide(L)'
;MSRKLSLLALAAAVVFTTVASGSPATAAPPPSVQAAPPVAAVDWEGLPTWSAGYGPMRNQSNGLKALRYAVRDYGINLNWTDWPNSKWEVYGQGLPTNGSITDTTNVAIKVPGGGYLRWSPQEWGIDLGWSSTPVYEWNLITTATGQALYNRTRNDYVVYGSRFWGVNLIWLGDAVVTPPGSGATGVKTVIAYNCHRDYRPLNMWVNDMDAGGSWVNLGVVNSQWSGVGGSCPVVGSPFTYSPSVSNHRIQIVGVDHTAPGCSNNPTIGSCQRWMFGFISNTTGGTARITLS
;
A
#
# COMPACT_ATOMS: atom_id res chain seq x y z
N MET A 1 41.47 32.68 -54.13
CA MET A 1 40.76 32.48 -52.84
C MET A 1 41.18 31.12 -52.29
N SER A 2 42.09 31.10 -51.30
CA SER A 2 42.70 29.88 -50.77
C SER A 2 41.92 29.39 -49.55
N ARG A 3 41.29 28.21 -49.64
CA ARG A 3 40.59 27.55 -48.52
C ARG A 3 41.58 26.66 -47.77
N LYS A 4 41.88 27.02 -46.51
CA LYS A 4 42.62 26.18 -45.57
C LYS A 4 41.67 25.10 -45.04
N LEU A 5 42.03 23.83 -45.27
CA LEU A 5 41.41 22.66 -44.64
C LEU A 5 42.13 22.42 -43.30
N SER A 6 41.43 22.57 -42.18
CA SER A 6 41.94 22.16 -40.86
C SER A 6 41.56 20.71 -40.59
N LEU A 7 42.56 19.83 -40.51
CA LEU A 7 42.39 18.48 -39.97
C LEU A 7 42.25 18.57 -38.44
N LEU A 8 41.09 18.19 -37.90
CA LEU A 8 40.97 17.82 -36.49
C LEU A 8 41.37 16.35 -36.34
N ALA A 9 42.44 16.10 -35.59
CA ALA A 9 42.82 14.76 -35.14
C ALA A 9 41.91 14.34 -33.98
N LEU A 10 41.12 13.29 -34.18
CA LEU A 10 40.30 12.68 -33.14
C LEU A 10 41.19 11.71 -32.34
N ALA A 11 41.55 12.07 -31.11
CA ALA A 11 42.26 11.19 -30.20
C ALA A 11 41.26 10.20 -29.57
N ALA A 12 41.34 8.92 -29.94
CA ALA A 12 40.56 7.85 -29.33
C ALA A 12 41.17 7.51 -27.95
N ALA A 13 40.50 7.93 -26.87
CA ALA A 13 40.83 7.51 -25.52
C ALA A 13 40.31 6.08 -25.28
N VAL A 14 41.23 5.11 -25.20
CA VAL A 14 40.93 3.74 -24.79
C VAL A 14 40.81 3.72 -23.27
N VAL A 15 39.58 3.63 -22.77
CA VAL A 15 39.30 3.43 -21.33
C VAL A 15 39.41 1.95 -21.01
N PHE A 16 40.46 1.55 -20.30
CA PHE A 16 40.56 0.21 -19.72
C PHE A 16 39.70 0.14 -18.46
N THR A 17 38.55 -0.52 -18.55
CA THR A 17 37.74 -0.89 -17.38
C THR A 17 38.37 -2.10 -16.71
N THR A 18 38.95 -1.89 -15.53
CA THR A 18 39.37 -2.97 -14.64
C THR A 18 38.12 -3.75 -14.18
N VAL A 19 37.98 -4.98 -14.66
CA VAL A 19 36.93 -5.89 -14.21
C VAL A 19 37.29 -6.33 -12.79
N ALA A 20 36.59 -5.79 -11.79
CA ALA A 20 36.74 -6.26 -10.42
C ALA A 20 36.30 -7.73 -10.37
N SER A 21 37.22 -8.61 -9.97
CA SER A 21 36.93 -10.02 -9.69
C SER A 21 35.95 -10.09 -8.52
N GLY A 22 34.67 -10.23 -8.82
CA GLY A 22 33.63 -10.39 -7.81
C GLY A 22 33.89 -11.64 -6.99
N SER A 23 33.97 -11.49 -5.66
CA SER A 23 33.97 -12.62 -4.74
C SER A 23 32.77 -13.53 -5.05
N PRO A 24 32.97 -14.86 -5.13
CA PRO A 24 31.87 -15.78 -5.34
C PRO A 24 30.83 -15.54 -4.23
N ALA A 25 29.59 -15.27 -4.62
CA ALA A 25 28.50 -15.08 -3.69
C ALA A 25 28.37 -16.33 -2.83
N THR A 26 28.65 -16.20 -1.53
CA THR A 26 28.40 -17.25 -0.56
C THR A 26 26.94 -17.65 -0.70
N ALA A 27 26.68 -18.93 -0.99
CA ALA A 27 25.32 -19.43 -1.13
C ALA A 27 24.53 -19.06 0.13
N ALA A 28 23.37 -18.42 -0.06
CA ALA A 28 22.49 -18.11 1.05
C ALA A 28 22.22 -19.39 1.85
N PRO A 29 22.25 -19.35 3.19
CA PRO A 29 21.95 -20.51 4.01
C PRO A 29 20.60 -21.11 3.58
N PRO A 30 20.46 -22.44 3.62
CA PRO A 30 19.20 -23.08 3.27
C PRO A 30 18.06 -22.46 4.09
N PRO A 31 16.88 -22.23 3.48
CA PRO A 31 15.76 -21.63 4.19
C PRO A 31 15.47 -22.47 5.43
N SER A 32 15.51 -21.84 6.60
CA SER A 32 15.09 -22.47 7.85
C SER A 32 13.69 -23.04 7.67
N VAL A 33 13.45 -24.27 8.12
CA VAL A 33 12.11 -24.87 8.13
C VAL A 33 11.18 -23.86 8.81
N GLN A 34 10.21 -23.34 8.05
CA GLN A 34 9.29 -22.35 8.57
C GLN A 34 8.46 -23.02 9.66
N ALA A 35 8.43 -22.42 10.86
CA ALA A 35 7.58 -22.90 11.92
C ALA A 35 6.12 -22.92 11.44
N ALA A 36 5.31 -23.82 12.02
CA ALA A 36 3.88 -23.86 11.71
C ALA A 36 3.27 -22.45 11.85
N PRO A 37 2.39 -22.05 10.91
CA PRO A 37 1.85 -20.70 10.92
C PRO A 37 1.01 -20.50 12.20
N PRO A 38 1.00 -19.29 12.80
CA PRO A 38 0.07 -18.97 13.87
C PRO A 38 -1.37 -19.25 13.43
N VAL A 39 -2.23 -19.68 14.36
CA VAL A 39 -3.65 -19.99 14.03
C VAL A 39 -4.33 -18.78 13.36
N ALA A 40 -4.05 -17.57 13.83
CA ALA A 40 -4.58 -16.33 13.26
C ALA A 40 -4.11 -16.05 11.82
N ALA A 41 -3.04 -16.69 11.34
CA ALA A 41 -2.56 -16.58 9.97
C ALA A 41 -3.32 -17.48 8.98
N VAL A 42 -4.01 -18.52 9.48
CA VAL A 42 -4.73 -19.50 8.65
C VAL A 42 -6.12 -18.96 8.34
N ASP A 43 -6.19 -18.07 7.36
CA ASP A 43 -7.40 -17.28 7.07
C ASP A 43 -7.85 -17.39 5.60
N TRP A 44 -7.11 -18.13 4.77
CA TRP A 44 -7.37 -18.23 3.33
C TRP A 44 -7.84 -19.62 2.92
N GLU A 45 -8.53 -19.69 1.78
CA GLU A 45 -8.90 -20.94 1.12
C GLU A 45 -8.93 -20.82 -0.40
N GLY A 46 -8.77 -21.97 -1.07
CA GLY A 46 -9.04 -22.13 -2.48
C GLY A 46 -7.92 -21.66 -3.41
N LEU A 47 -6.77 -21.23 -2.89
CA LEU A 47 -5.58 -21.12 -3.74
C LEU A 47 -5.09 -22.54 -4.12
N PRO A 48 -4.68 -22.77 -5.37
CA PRO A 48 -4.21 -24.07 -5.83
C PRO A 48 -2.87 -24.42 -5.18
N THR A 49 -2.67 -25.71 -4.89
CA THR A 49 -1.40 -26.27 -4.39
C THR A 49 -0.54 -26.85 -5.52
N TRP A 50 -0.70 -26.33 -6.74
CA TRP A 50 0.10 -26.71 -7.90
C TRP A 50 0.39 -25.49 -8.78
N SER A 51 1.55 -25.52 -9.44
CA SER A 51 2.06 -24.43 -10.26
C SER A 51 1.24 -24.24 -11.54
N ALA A 52 1.03 -22.97 -11.91
CA ALA A 52 0.15 -22.50 -12.98
C ALA A 52 -1.32 -22.89 -12.81
N GLY A 53 -1.73 -23.29 -11.59
CA GLY A 53 -3.14 -23.44 -11.22
C GLY A 53 -3.81 -22.09 -10.99
N TYR A 54 -5.14 -22.10 -10.87
CA TYR A 54 -5.91 -20.95 -10.42
C TYR A 54 -6.96 -21.30 -9.37
N GLY A 55 -7.39 -20.29 -8.59
CA GLY A 55 -8.46 -20.44 -7.62
C GLY A 55 -8.95 -19.10 -7.03
N PRO A 56 -9.97 -19.11 -6.17
CA PRO A 56 -10.63 -17.88 -5.72
C PRO A 56 -9.91 -16.99 -4.71
N MET A 57 -8.96 -17.52 -3.94
CA MET A 57 -8.44 -16.84 -2.75
C MET A 57 -9.57 -16.28 -1.86
N ARG A 58 -10.36 -17.18 -1.27
CA ARG A 58 -11.45 -16.84 -0.33
C ARG A 58 -10.87 -16.60 1.05
N ASN A 59 -11.49 -15.71 1.80
CA ASN A 59 -11.08 -15.40 3.16
C ASN A 59 -12.13 -15.88 4.17
N GLN A 60 -11.71 -16.66 5.17
CA GLN A 60 -12.59 -17.27 6.15
C GLN A 60 -13.20 -16.23 7.10
N SER A 61 -12.38 -15.30 7.60
CA SER A 61 -12.81 -14.24 8.51
C SER A 61 -13.79 -13.24 7.87
N ASN A 62 -13.80 -13.14 6.53
CA ASN A 62 -14.72 -12.30 5.76
C ASN A 62 -15.87 -13.10 5.13
N GLY A 63 -16.35 -14.15 5.80
CA GLY A 63 -17.53 -14.92 5.35
C GLY A 63 -17.34 -15.59 3.99
N LEU A 64 -16.13 -16.08 3.70
CA LEU A 64 -15.75 -16.75 2.44
C LEU A 64 -15.88 -15.87 1.18
N LYS A 65 -15.90 -14.53 1.34
CA LYS A 65 -15.75 -13.61 0.21
C LYS A 65 -14.39 -13.83 -0.47
N ALA A 66 -14.40 -13.76 -1.79
CA ALA A 66 -13.21 -13.91 -2.62
C ALA A 66 -12.58 -12.54 -2.89
N LEU A 67 -11.26 -12.48 -3.00
CA LEU A 67 -10.56 -11.26 -3.37
C LEU A 67 -10.47 -11.17 -4.90
N ARG A 68 -10.60 -10.00 -5.52
CA ARG A 68 -10.37 -9.83 -6.97
C ARG A 68 -9.71 -8.50 -7.29
N TYR A 69 -9.17 -8.38 -8.50
CA TYR A 69 -8.81 -7.07 -9.03
C TYR A 69 -10.04 -6.18 -9.15
N ALA A 70 -9.94 -4.95 -8.68
CA ALA A 70 -10.94 -3.90 -8.87
C ALA A 70 -10.27 -2.54 -8.71
N VAL A 71 -10.63 -1.59 -9.57
CA VAL A 71 -10.14 -0.21 -9.46
C VAL A 71 -10.60 0.39 -8.13
N ARG A 72 -9.67 1.06 -7.44
CA ARG A 72 -9.92 1.81 -6.21
C ARG A 72 -9.12 3.09 -6.24
N ASP A 73 -9.57 4.07 -5.50
CA ASP A 73 -8.89 5.36 -5.38
C ASP A 73 -7.68 5.29 -4.44
N TYR A 74 -7.66 4.32 -3.51
CA TYR A 74 -6.64 4.21 -2.45
C TYR A 74 -6.15 2.77 -2.27
N GLY A 75 -4.85 2.65 -2.02
CA GLY A 75 -4.16 1.39 -1.80
C GLY A 75 -4.01 0.55 -3.08
N ILE A 76 -3.81 -0.75 -2.91
CA ILE A 76 -3.80 -1.70 -4.01
C ILE A 76 -5.21 -1.93 -4.59
N ASN A 77 -5.30 -2.07 -5.92
CA ASN A 77 -6.52 -2.31 -6.70
C ASN A 77 -7.13 -3.71 -6.47
N LEU A 78 -7.58 -3.96 -5.25
CA LEU A 78 -8.20 -5.22 -4.81
C LEU A 78 -9.52 -4.94 -4.11
N ASN A 79 -10.55 -5.73 -4.38
CA ASN A 79 -11.82 -5.64 -3.65
C ASN A 79 -12.43 -7.02 -3.40
N TRP A 80 -13.32 -7.09 -2.42
CA TRP A 80 -14.06 -8.30 -2.10
C TRP A 80 -15.17 -8.54 -3.11
N THR A 81 -15.44 -9.80 -3.39
CA THR A 81 -16.49 -10.24 -4.30
C THR A 81 -17.03 -11.60 -3.87
N ASP A 82 -18.14 -12.01 -4.48
CA ASP A 82 -18.65 -13.36 -4.37
C ASP A 82 -17.97 -14.30 -5.37
N TRP A 83 -17.77 -15.56 -4.96
CA TRP A 83 -17.44 -16.62 -5.91
C TRP A 83 -18.57 -16.77 -6.95
N PRO A 84 -18.28 -16.96 -8.25
CA PRO A 84 -16.98 -17.28 -8.85
C PRO A 84 -16.19 -16.12 -9.47
N ASN A 85 -16.41 -14.88 -9.03
CA ASN A 85 -15.87 -13.69 -9.71
C ASN A 85 -14.39 -13.38 -9.40
N SER A 86 -13.63 -14.38 -8.93
CA SER A 86 -12.23 -14.27 -8.57
C SER A 86 -11.43 -15.39 -9.24
N LYS A 87 -10.23 -15.05 -9.71
CA LYS A 87 -9.31 -15.99 -10.35
C LYS A 87 -7.86 -15.58 -10.07
N TRP A 88 -7.27 -16.12 -9.03
CA TRP A 88 -5.86 -15.92 -8.68
C TRP A 88 -5.04 -17.08 -9.23
N GLU A 89 -3.95 -16.79 -9.92
CA GLU A 89 -3.03 -17.77 -10.48
C GLU A 89 -1.80 -17.89 -9.59
N VAL A 90 -1.30 -19.11 -9.35
CA VAL A 90 -0.13 -19.35 -8.50
C VAL A 90 0.95 -20.06 -9.31
N TYR A 91 2.17 -19.52 -9.32
CA TYR A 91 3.31 -20.07 -10.04
C TYR A 91 4.42 -20.42 -9.06
N GLY A 92 4.78 -21.70 -8.96
CA GLY A 92 5.91 -22.15 -8.15
C GLY A 92 7.25 -21.89 -8.84
N GLN A 93 8.24 -21.39 -8.10
CA GLN A 93 9.56 -21.07 -8.63
C GLN A 93 10.28 -22.35 -9.09
N GLY A 94 10.67 -22.39 -10.36
CA GLY A 94 11.36 -23.54 -10.95
C GLY A 94 10.49 -24.79 -11.13
N LEU A 95 9.19 -24.71 -10.88
CA LEU A 95 8.27 -25.84 -11.06
C LEU A 95 7.63 -25.83 -12.45
N PRO A 96 7.46 -27.02 -13.08
CA PRO A 96 6.67 -27.13 -14.29
C PRO A 96 5.19 -26.85 -14.02
N THR A 97 4.38 -26.70 -15.07
CA THR A 97 2.92 -26.70 -14.96
C THR A 97 2.44 -27.94 -14.20
N ASN A 98 1.53 -27.77 -13.24
CA ASN A 98 1.04 -28.81 -12.32
C ASN A 98 2.09 -29.37 -11.35
N GLY A 99 3.29 -28.79 -11.27
CA GLY A 99 4.25 -29.13 -10.22
C GLY A 99 3.67 -28.80 -8.85
N SER A 100 3.81 -29.73 -7.89
CA SER A 100 3.26 -29.58 -6.54
C SER A 100 3.92 -28.42 -5.79
N ILE A 101 3.10 -27.54 -5.20
CA ILE A 101 3.54 -26.44 -4.35
C ILE A 101 3.47 -26.91 -2.90
N THR A 102 4.62 -26.87 -2.22
CA THR A 102 4.76 -27.12 -0.78
C THR A 102 4.83 -25.80 0.00
N ASP A 103 4.78 -25.89 1.33
CA ASP A 103 5.01 -24.78 2.26
C ASP A 103 6.37 -24.07 2.07
N THR A 104 7.37 -24.80 1.60
CA THR A 104 8.73 -24.33 1.30
C THR A 104 8.90 -23.82 -0.13
N THR A 105 7.90 -24.01 -0.99
CA THR A 105 7.95 -23.53 -2.38
C THR A 105 7.73 -22.02 -2.41
N ASN A 106 8.67 -21.28 -2.99
CA ASN A 106 8.47 -19.87 -3.29
C ASN A 106 7.49 -19.74 -4.46
N VAL A 107 6.48 -18.90 -4.30
CA VAL A 107 5.46 -18.69 -5.32
C VAL A 107 5.35 -17.24 -5.74
N ALA A 108 5.03 -17.05 -7.02
CA ALA A 108 4.54 -15.78 -7.54
C ALA A 108 3.02 -15.89 -7.69
N ILE A 109 2.32 -14.86 -7.22
CA ILE A 109 0.86 -14.82 -7.21
C ILE A 109 0.40 -13.79 -8.23
N LYS A 110 -0.39 -14.20 -9.21
CA LYS A 110 -0.85 -13.33 -10.29
C LYS A 110 -2.36 -13.10 -10.20
N VAL A 111 -2.73 -11.84 -10.40
CA VAL A 111 -4.12 -11.38 -10.40
C VAL A 111 -4.46 -10.84 -11.79
N PRO A 112 -5.40 -11.46 -12.52
CA PRO A 112 -5.90 -10.94 -13.79
C PRO A 112 -6.40 -9.49 -13.64
N GLY A 113 -5.95 -8.62 -14.55
CA GLY A 113 -6.25 -7.18 -14.53
C GLY A 113 -5.25 -6.33 -13.74
N GLY A 114 -4.45 -6.92 -12.85
CA GLY A 114 -3.37 -6.25 -12.14
C GLY A 114 -2.01 -6.70 -12.66
N GLY A 115 -1.43 -7.71 -11.99
CA GLY A 115 -0.12 -8.25 -12.30
C GLY A 115 0.27 -9.29 -11.25
N TYR A 116 1.57 -9.40 -10.98
CA TYR A 116 2.06 -10.20 -9.87
C TYR A 116 2.02 -9.38 -8.58
N LEU A 117 1.38 -9.94 -7.56
CA LEU A 117 1.33 -9.35 -6.24
C LEU A 117 2.74 -9.38 -5.63
N ARG A 118 3.18 -8.24 -5.09
CA ARG A 118 4.42 -8.13 -4.33
C ARG A 118 4.23 -7.21 -3.13
N TRP A 119 5.12 -7.28 -2.18
CA TRP A 119 5.32 -6.28 -1.14
C TRP A 119 5.84 -5.00 -1.80
N SER A 120 5.25 -3.89 -1.39
CA SER A 120 5.67 -2.56 -1.81
C SER A 120 5.16 -1.59 -0.76
N PRO A 121 6.03 -0.78 -0.12
CA PRO A 121 5.58 0.30 0.75
C PRO A 121 4.56 1.15 0.01
N GLN A 122 3.44 1.44 0.68
CA GLN A 122 2.43 2.35 0.17
C GLN A 122 2.15 3.44 1.19
N GLU A 123 1.73 4.60 0.70
CA GLU A 123 1.21 5.66 1.57
C GLU A 123 -0.17 5.29 2.15
N TRP A 124 -0.98 4.55 1.39
CA TRP A 124 -2.35 4.21 1.73
C TRP A 124 -2.61 2.70 1.62
N GLY A 125 -3.43 2.15 2.51
CA GLY A 125 -3.77 0.73 2.46
C GLY A 125 -2.59 -0.19 2.82
N ILE A 126 -2.75 -1.49 2.58
CA ILE A 126 -1.72 -2.49 2.87
C ILE A 126 -0.52 -2.32 1.93
N ASP A 127 0.70 -2.59 2.43
CA ASP A 127 1.96 -2.50 1.68
C ASP A 127 2.10 -3.60 0.59
N LEU A 128 1.21 -3.58 -0.38
CA LEU A 128 1.20 -4.47 -1.53
C LEU A 128 1.24 -3.64 -2.80
N GLY A 129 2.00 -4.06 -3.79
CA GLY A 129 2.03 -3.45 -5.12
C GLY A 129 1.93 -4.49 -6.22
N TRP A 130 1.92 -3.99 -7.45
CA TRP A 130 1.97 -4.82 -8.66
C TRP A 130 3.38 -4.90 -9.22
N SER A 131 3.68 -6.02 -9.86
CA SER A 131 4.83 -6.25 -10.73
C SER A 131 4.36 -6.78 -12.08
N SER A 132 5.00 -6.35 -13.16
CA SER A 132 4.74 -6.88 -14.51
C SER A 132 5.40 -8.25 -14.74
N THR A 133 6.43 -8.57 -13.97
CA THR A 133 7.13 -9.87 -13.99
C THR A 133 6.87 -10.67 -12.72
N PRO A 134 6.98 -12.01 -12.75
CA PRO A 134 6.84 -12.83 -11.56
C PRO A 134 7.74 -12.37 -10.40
N VAL A 135 7.20 -12.32 -9.18
CA VAL A 135 7.95 -12.07 -7.94
C VAL A 135 7.71 -13.24 -6.99
N TYR A 136 8.74 -14.05 -6.78
CA TYR A 136 8.67 -15.30 -5.99
C TYR A 136 8.99 -15.08 -4.51
N GLU A 137 8.20 -14.23 -3.86
CA GLU A 137 8.40 -13.86 -2.46
C GLU A 137 7.29 -14.34 -1.53
N TRP A 138 6.36 -15.14 -2.04
CA TRP A 138 5.27 -15.69 -1.24
C TRP A 138 5.53 -17.15 -0.91
N ASN A 139 5.03 -17.61 0.24
CA ASN A 139 4.82 -19.02 0.52
C ASN A 139 3.34 -19.26 0.81
N LEU A 140 2.81 -20.35 0.24
CA LEU A 140 1.46 -20.82 0.49
C LEU A 140 1.54 -22.01 1.45
N ILE A 141 1.19 -21.77 2.71
CA ILE A 141 1.26 -22.81 3.74
C ILE A 141 -0.14 -23.39 3.92
N THR A 142 -0.33 -24.63 3.51
CA THR A 142 -1.62 -25.33 3.61
C THR A 142 -1.69 -26.11 4.91
N THR A 143 -2.80 -25.97 5.63
CA THR A 143 -3.11 -26.69 6.88
C THR A 143 -4.40 -27.49 6.70
N ALA A 144 -4.79 -28.23 7.74
CA ALA A 144 -6.06 -28.98 7.73
C ALA A 144 -7.30 -28.05 7.67
N THR A 145 -7.17 -26.79 8.11
CA THR A 145 -8.29 -25.85 8.25
C THR A 145 -8.25 -24.70 7.25
N GLY A 146 -7.24 -24.63 6.38
CA GLY A 146 -7.13 -23.54 5.43
C GLY A 146 -5.70 -23.31 4.95
N GLN A 147 -5.43 -22.08 4.54
CA GLN A 147 -4.16 -21.64 4.00
C GLN A 147 -3.70 -20.37 4.71
N ALA A 148 -2.40 -20.27 4.95
CA ALA A 148 -1.74 -19.04 5.38
C ALA A 148 -0.92 -18.47 4.21
N LEU A 149 -0.99 -17.15 4.04
CA LEU A 149 -0.29 -16.45 2.97
C LEU A 149 0.87 -15.66 3.55
N TYR A 150 2.07 -16.20 3.43
CA TYR A 150 3.28 -15.62 4.01
C TYR A 150 4.08 -14.86 2.95
N ASN A 151 4.50 -13.64 3.25
CA ASN A 151 5.40 -12.85 2.42
C ASN A 151 6.81 -12.86 3.03
N ARG A 152 7.78 -13.39 2.30
CA ARG A 152 9.18 -13.55 2.72
C ARG A 152 9.93 -12.22 2.78
N THR A 153 9.59 -11.27 1.92
CA THR A 153 10.21 -9.94 1.90
C THR A 153 9.81 -9.13 3.12
N ARG A 154 8.52 -9.16 3.48
CA ARG A 154 7.97 -8.51 4.67
C ARG A 154 8.17 -9.31 5.96
N ASN A 155 8.46 -10.61 5.84
CA ASN A 155 8.55 -11.58 6.94
C ASN A 155 7.27 -11.59 7.80
N ASP A 156 6.10 -11.68 7.15
CA ASP A 156 4.80 -11.61 7.84
C ASP A 156 3.69 -12.29 7.02
N TYR A 157 2.53 -12.52 7.64
CA TYR A 157 1.35 -13.09 7.02
C TYR A 157 0.35 -12.02 6.63
N VAL A 158 -0.28 -12.14 5.46
CA VAL A 158 -1.44 -11.32 5.11
C VAL A 158 -2.69 -12.00 5.65
N VAL A 159 -3.52 -11.26 6.38
CA VAL A 159 -4.79 -11.74 6.93
C VAL A 159 -5.89 -10.71 6.67
N TYR A 160 -7.14 -11.10 6.84
CA TYR A 160 -8.23 -10.13 6.90
C TYR A 160 -8.09 -9.25 8.13
N GLY A 161 -8.32 -7.95 7.94
CA GLY A 161 -8.29 -7.00 9.04
C GLY A 161 -8.93 -5.68 8.66
N SER A 162 -9.54 -5.03 9.64
CA SER A 162 -10.12 -3.71 9.42
C SER A 162 -9.02 -2.72 9.07
N ARG A 163 -9.18 -2.03 7.94
CA ARG A 163 -8.38 -0.88 7.57
C ARG A 163 -9.31 0.26 7.21
N PHE A 164 -8.84 1.47 7.45
CA PHE A 164 -9.55 2.66 7.03
C PHE A 164 -9.46 2.83 5.50
N TRP A 165 -8.29 2.55 4.92
CA TRP A 165 -8.00 2.75 3.51
C TRP A 165 -7.65 1.46 2.79
N GLY A 166 -7.95 1.43 1.48
CA GLY A 166 -7.68 0.29 0.63
C GLY A 166 -8.61 -0.89 0.92
N VAL A 167 -8.11 -2.09 0.67
CA VAL A 167 -8.82 -3.34 0.96
C VAL A 167 -8.60 -3.76 2.42
N ASN A 168 -9.58 -4.44 3.02
CA ASN A 168 -9.52 -4.93 4.42
C ASN A 168 -8.54 -6.09 4.58
N LEU A 169 -7.25 -5.81 4.41
CA LEU A 169 -6.14 -6.72 4.62
C LEU A 169 -5.13 -6.06 5.54
N ILE A 170 -4.54 -6.80 6.46
CA ILE A 170 -3.45 -6.33 7.31
C ILE A 170 -2.31 -7.35 7.29
N TRP A 171 -1.12 -6.91 7.71
CA TRP A 171 -0.07 -7.83 8.10
C TRP A 171 -0.38 -8.32 9.51
N LEU A 172 -0.22 -9.63 9.77
CA LEU A 172 -0.57 -10.22 11.05
C LEU A 172 0.26 -9.60 12.19
N GLY A 173 1.54 -9.31 11.97
CA GLY A 173 2.37 -8.58 12.94
C GLY A 173 1.82 -7.20 13.30
N ASP A 174 1.14 -6.53 12.35
CA ASP A 174 0.45 -5.25 12.59
C ASP A 174 -0.88 -5.45 13.33
N ALA A 175 -1.45 -6.66 13.33
CA ALA A 175 -2.66 -6.99 14.10
C ALA A 175 -2.38 -7.13 15.60
N VAL A 176 -1.12 -7.42 15.98
CA VAL A 176 -0.70 -7.72 17.35
C VAL A 176 -0.24 -6.48 18.12
N VAL A 177 -0.37 -5.28 17.54
CA VAL A 177 -0.50 -4.08 18.39
C VAL A 177 -1.86 -4.12 19.05
N THR A 178 -1.97 -4.90 20.13
CA THR A 178 -2.79 -4.50 21.27
C THR A 178 -2.45 -3.03 21.51
N PRO A 179 -3.48 -2.16 21.61
CA PRO A 179 -3.30 -0.79 22.04
C PRO A 179 -2.20 -0.68 23.11
N PRO A 180 -1.12 0.10 22.89
CA PRO A 180 -0.16 0.37 23.94
C PRO A 180 -0.95 0.77 25.19
N GLY A 181 -0.76 0.01 26.27
CA GLY A 181 -1.68 -0.02 27.41
C GLY A 181 -2.13 1.36 27.88
N SER A 182 -3.44 1.53 28.08
CA SER A 182 -4.08 2.59 28.88
C SER A 182 -3.56 4.03 28.77
N GLY A 183 -2.91 4.37 27.66
CA GLY A 183 -2.47 5.71 27.29
C GLY A 183 -3.02 6.10 25.92
N ALA A 184 -4.33 5.88 25.73
CA ALA A 184 -5.13 6.43 24.64
C ALA A 184 -4.70 6.09 23.20
N THR A 185 -5.01 4.88 22.72
CA THR A 185 -4.99 4.54 21.30
C THR A 185 -5.94 5.42 20.50
N GLY A 186 -5.40 6.16 19.55
CA GLY A 186 -6.13 7.00 18.61
C GLY A 186 -5.52 8.39 18.49
N VAL A 187 -6.09 9.20 17.60
CA VAL A 187 -5.59 10.55 17.32
C VAL A 187 -6.48 11.57 18.00
N LYS A 188 -5.88 12.39 18.86
CA LYS A 188 -6.52 13.55 19.50
C LYS A 188 -6.47 14.78 18.62
N THR A 189 -5.40 14.94 17.88
CA THR A 189 -5.16 16.12 17.06
C THR A 189 -4.53 15.72 15.75
N VAL A 190 -5.12 16.16 14.64
CA VAL A 190 -4.51 16.11 13.32
C VAL A 190 -3.95 17.50 13.03
N ILE A 191 -2.68 17.55 12.64
CA ILE A 191 -2.03 18.74 12.08
C ILE A 191 -1.69 18.41 10.63
N ALA A 192 -2.26 19.13 9.67
CA ALA A 192 -2.01 18.91 8.25
C ALA A 192 -1.38 20.16 7.60
N TYR A 193 -0.36 19.93 6.77
CA TYR A 193 0.34 20.97 6.03
C TYR A 193 0.05 20.88 4.53
N ASN A 194 -0.48 21.93 3.90
CA ASN A 194 -0.74 21.93 2.46
C ASN A 194 0.55 22.13 1.65
N CYS A 195 1.20 21.02 1.34
CA CYS A 195 2.46 20.97 0.60
C CYS A 195 2.28 20.56 -0.86
N HIS A 196 1.08 20.71 -1.42
CA HIS A 196 0.81 20.29 -2.78
C HIS A 196 1.48 21.25 -3.76
N ARG A 197 2.15 20.71 -4.79
CA ARG A 197 2.95 21.49 -5.74
C ARG A 197 2.15 22.37 -6.70
N ASP A 198 0.83 22.28 -6.68
CA ASP A 198 -0.05 23.14 -7.48
C ASP A 198 -0.27 24.52 -6.86
N TYR A 199 0.19 24.74 -5.62
CA TYR A 199 0.05 26.02 -4.90
C TYR A 199 -1.40 26.47 -4.69
N ARG A 200 -2.36 25.54 -4.72
CA ARG A 200 -3.78 25.82 -4.58
C ARG A 200 -4.27 25.63 -3.14
N PRO A 201 -5.23 26.45 -2.67
CA PRO A 201 -5.83 26.25 -1.37
C PRO A 201 -6.69 24.98 -1.36
N LEU A 202 -6.75 24.31 -0.20
CA LEU A 202 -7.61 23.14 0.01
C LEU A 202 -8.70 23.46 1.02
N ASN A 203 -9.95 23.11 0.69
CA ASN A 203 -11.02 23.05 1.67
C ASN A 203 -10.91 21.77 2.47
N MET A 204 -10.83 21.89 3.79
CA MET A 204 -10.71 20.75 4.68
C MET A 204 -12.11 20.34 5.14
N TRP A 205 -12.47 19.09 4.87
CA TRP A 205 -13.75 18.51 5.26
C TRP A 205 -13.50 17.37 6.23
N VAL A 206 -14.38 17.18 7.20
CA VAL A 206 -14.37 16.03 8.10
C VAL A 206 -15.68 15.27 8.00
N ASN A 207 -15.60 13.96 8.08
CA ASN A 207 -16.74 13.07 8.20
C ASN A 207 -16.51 12.15 9.41
N ASP A 208 -17.41 12.24 10.38
CA ASP A 208 -17.51 11.28 11.47
C ASP A 208 -18.43 10.14 11.04
N MET A 209 -17.82 9.02 10.66
CA MET A 209 -18.54 7.90 10.07
C MET A 209 -19.39 7.12 11.09
N ASP A 210 -19.15 7.32 12.38
CA ASP A 210 -19.90 6.66 13.44
C ASP A 210 -21.02 7.55 14.01
N ALA A 211 -20.96 8.87 13.79
CA ALA A 211 -22.01 9.83 14.14
C ALA A 211 -23.01 10.13 13.00
N GLY A 212 -23.16 9.23 12.03
CA GLY A 212 -24.12 9.38 10.92
C GLY A 212 -23.55 10.00 9.64
N GLY A 213 -22.23 10.16 9.53
CA GLY A 213 -21.56 10.19 8.22
C GLY A 213 -21.66 11.49 7.42
N SER A 214 -22.05 12.62 8.03
CA SER A 214 -22.20 13.88 7.32
C SER A 214 -20.88 14.66 7.24
N TRP A 215 -20.59 15.17 6.04
CA TRP A 215 -19.41 15.99 5.81
C TRP A 215 -19.58 17.41 6.38
N VAL A 216 -18.61 17.84 7.18
CA VAL A 216 -18.53 19.19 7.77
C VAL A 216 -17.31 19.90 7.20
N ASN A 217 -17.51 21.08 6.62
CA ASN A 217 -16.41 21.94 6.15
C ASN A 217 -15.77 22.63 7.36
N LEU A 218 -14.47 22.43 7.54
CA LEU A 218 -13.68 22.97 8.63
C LEU A 218 -12.87 24.22 8.24
N GLY A 219 -12.94 24.64 6.97
CA GLY A 219 -12.29 25.85 6.47
C GLY A 219 -11.32 25.57 5.33
N VAL A 220 -10.43 26.54 5.10
CA VAL A 220 -9.47 26.53 3.99
C VAL A 220 -8.05 26.54 4.53
N VAL A 221 -7.19 25.69 3.99
CA VAL A 221 -5.74 25.72 4.20
C VAL A 221 -5.05 26.19 2.93
N ASN A 222 -4.42 27.37 3.00
CA ASN A 222 -3.63 27.91 1.89
C ASN A 222 -2.39 27.05 1.64
N SER A 223 -1.83 27.13 0.43
CA SER A 223 -0.55 26.47 0.12
C SER A 223 0.55 26.93 1.08
N GLN A 224 1.35 25.97 1.55
CA GLN A 224 2.49 26.17 2.45
C GLN A 224 3.83 25.82 1.80
N TRP A 225 3.81 25.47 0.50
CA TRP A 225 4.99 25.24 -0.33
C TRP A 225 5.59 26.58 -0.79
N SER A 226 6.92 26.73 -0.76
CA SER A 226 7.61 28.00 -1.08
C SER A 226 7.89 28.27 -2.56
N GLY A 227 7.12 27.71 -3.49
CA GLY A 227 7.36 27.79 -4.94
C GLY A 227 8.22 26.67 -5.54
N VAL A 228 8.56 26.80 -6.83
CA VAL A 228 9.22 25.74 -7.63
C VAL A 228 10.60 25.42 -7.07
N GLY A 229 10.85 24.14 -6.73
CA GLY A 229 12.08 23.70 -6.07
C GLY A 229 12.17 24.06 -4.58
N GLY A 230 11.08 24.61 -4.03
CA GLY A 230 10.96 25.00 -2.64
C GLY A 230 10.89 23.83 -1.65
N SER A 231 10.85 24.19 -0.36
CA SER A 231 10.60 23.26 0.74
C SER A 231 9.14 23.35 1.19
N CYS A 232 8.74 22.48 2.13
CA CYS A 232 7.48 22.60 2.83
C CYS A 232 7.58 21.90 4.20
N PRO A 233 6.95 22.44 5.26
CA PRO A 233 6.20 23.69 5.34
C PRO A 233 7.11 24.92 5.51
N VAL A 234 6.81 26.01 4.80
CA VAL A 234 7.67 27.23 4.83
C VAL A 234 6.93 28.45 5.32
N VAL A 235 5.62 28.54 5.06
CA VAL A 235 4.76 29.66 5.45
C VAL A 235 3.35 29.17 5.81
N GLY A 236 2.65 29.94 6.66
CA GLY A 236 1.25 29.70 7.01
C GLY A 236 1.02 28.79 8.21
N SER A 237 -0.14 28.94 8.85
CA SER A 237 -0.57 28.06 9.93
C SER A 237 -1.05 26.73 9.35
N PRO A 238 -0.65 25.58 9.93
CA PRO A 238 -1.20 24.29 9.52
C PRO A 238 -2.70 24.23 9.82
N PHE A 239 -3.39 23.39 9.08
CA PHE A 239 -4.73 22.96 9.47
C PHE A 239 -4.63 22.12 10.74
N THR A 240 -5.49 22.40 11.72
CA THR A 240 -5.58 21.61 12.96
C THR A 240 -7.01 21.16 13.19
N TYR A 241 -7.19 19.87 13.48
CA TYR A 241 -8.48 19.29 13.85
C TYR A 241 -8.35 18.40 15.08
N SER A 242 -9.24 18.61 16.06
CA SER A 242 -9.35 17.77 17.24
C SER A 242 -10.78 17.26 17.38
N PRO A 243 -11.05 15.96 17.20
CA PRO A 243 -12.38 15.40 17.41
C PRO A 243 -12.79 15.58 18.88
N SER A 244 -14.06 15.86 19.11
CA SER A 244 -14.66 15.97 20.44
C SER A 244 -15.05 14.63 21.06
N VAL A 245 -14.93 13.54 20.28
CA VAL A 245 -15.37 12.19 20.62
C VAL A 245 -14.22 11.20 20.48
N SER A 246 -14.22 10.15 21.29
CA SER A 246 -13.24 9.04 21.22
C SER A 246 -13.86 7.82 20.57
N ASN A 247 -13.02 6.96 20.00
CA ASN A 247 -13.39 5.71 19.35
C ASN A 247 -14.32 5.88 18.14
N HIS A 248 -14.36 7.07 17.54
CA HIS A 248 -15.06 7.29 16.28
C HIS A 248 -14.08 7.19 15.12
N ARG A 249 -14.54 6.63 14.00
CA ARG A 249 -13.83 6.60 12.73
C ARG A 249 -14.02 7.95 12.05
N ILE A 250 -12.95 8.74 12.05
CA ILE A 250 -12.93 10.07 11.47
C ILE A 250 -12.21 10.02 10.12
N GLN A 251 -12.82 10.63 9.12
CA GLN A 251 -12.27 10.85 7.79
C GLN A 251 -12.05 12.36 7.61
N ILE A 252 -10.88 12.78 7.13
CA ILE A 252 -10.61 14.15 6.73
C ILE A 252 -10.22 14.15 5.25
N VAL A 253 -10.80 15.06 4.46
CA VAL A 253 -10.53 15.23 3.03
C VAL A 253 -10.09 16.67 2.76
N GLY A 254 -9.05 16.84 1.94
CA GLY A 254 -8.66 18.12 1.37
C GLY A 254 -9.17 18.22 -0.07
N VAL A 255 -10.07 19.17 -0.32
CA VAL A 255 -10.70 19.39 -1.65
C VAL A 255 -10.11 20.63 -2.30
N ASP A 256 -9.55 20.47 -3.50
CA ASP A 256 -9.11 21.57 -4.35
C ASP A 256 -10.27 22.04 -5.24
N HIS A 257 -11.11 22.89 -4.67
CA HIS A 257 -12.25 23.46 -5.40
C HIS A 257 -11.84 24.49 -6.46
N THR A 258 -10.57 24.89 -6.49
CA THR A 258 -10.04 25.87 -7.45
C THR A 258 -9.49 25.23 -8.72
N ALA A 259 -9.36 23.89 -8.72
CA ALA A 259 -8.98 23.16 -9.92
C ALA A 259 -10.07 23.25 -11.02
N PRO A 260 -9.67 23.31 -12.31
CA PRO A 260 -10.63 23.29 -13.41
C PRO A 260 -11.58 22.08 -13.33
N GLY A 261 -12.89 22.34 -13.38
CA GLY A 261 -13.93 21.31 -13.28
C GLY A 261 -14.25 20.85 -11.85
N CYS A 262 -13.62 21.44 -10.83
CA CYS A 262 -13.89 21.11 -9.45
C CYS A 262 -14.90 22.02 -8.77
N SER A 263 -15.61 21.43 -7.81
CA SER A 263 -16.48 22.16 -6.88
C SER A 263 -16.03 21.84 -5.45
N ASN A 264 -16.45 22.66 -4.49
CA ASN A 264 -16.16 22.44 -3.08
C ASN A 264 -17.05 21.34 -2.49
N ASN A 265 -16.84 20.10 -2.93
CA ASN A 265 -17.62 18.93 -2.53
C ASN A 265 -16.69 17.75 -2.19
N PRO A 266 -16.68 17.28 -0.94
CA PRO A 266 -15.80 16.19 -0.51
C PRO A 266 -16.23 14.82 -1.03
N THR A 267 -17.33 14.68 -1.75
CA THR A 267 -17.73 13.39 -2.36
C THR A 267 -17.24 13.22 -3.80
N ILE A 268 -16.69 14.27 -4.41
CA ILE A 268 -16.18 14.22 -5.80
C ILE A 268 -14.70 13.83 -5.77
N GLY A 269 -14.43 12.54 -5.95
CA GLY A 269 -13.07 11.98 -5.87
C GLY A 269 -12.01 12.70 -6.72
N SER A 270 -12.36 13.15 -7.93
CA SER A 270 -11.44 13.89 -8.82
C SER A 270 -10.97 15.25 -8.28
N CYS A 271 -11.68 15.80 -7.30
CA CYS A 271 -11.40 17.09 -6.66
C CYS A 271 -10.75 16.95 -5.28
N GLN A 272 -10.74 15.73 -4.74
CA GLN A 272 -9.95 15.41 -3.57
C GLN A 272 -8.47 15.42 -3.98
N ARG A 273 -7.64 16.13 -3.22
CA ARG A 273 -6.17 16.06 -3.33
C ARG A 273 -5.56 15.20 -2.25
N TRP A 274 -6.31 14.98 -1.18
CA TRP A 274 -5.84 14.22 -0.05
C TRP A 274 -7.00 13.72 0.78
N MET A 275 -6.78 12.59 1.45
CA MET A 275 -7.71 12.05 2.41
C MET A 275 -6.97 11.26 3.50
N PHE A 276 -7.35 11.44 4.76
CA PHE A 276 -6.76 10.76 5.91
C PHE A 276 -7.82 10.28 6.88
N GLY A 277 -7.56 9.14 7.52
CA GLY A 277 -8.56 8.40 8.25
C GLY A 277 -7.95 7.83 9.51
N PHE A 278 -8.67 7.94 10.62
CA PHE A 278 -8.15 7.55 11.93
C PHE A 278 -9.27 7.21 12.91
N ILE A 279 -8.91 6.53 13.98
CA ILE A 279 -9.77 6.38 15.16
C ILE A 279 -9.48 7.54 16.09
N SER A 280 -10.50 8.36 16.37
CA SER A 280 -10.37 9.48 17.28
C SER A 280 -10.09 9.01 18.71
N ASN A 281 -9.32 9.79 19.44
CA ASN A 281 -9.20 9.62 20.87
C ASN A 281 -8.89 10.95 21.54
N THR A 282 -9.78 11.46 22.38
CA THR A 282 -9.67 12.78 23.05
C THR A 282 -8.48 12.88 24.01
N THR A 283 -7.88 11.76 24.41
CA THR A 283 -6.65 11.69 25.20
C THR A 283 -5.45 11.16 24.40
N GLY A 284 -5.63 10.88 23.11
CA GLY A 284 -4.62 10.33 22.21
C GLY A 284 -3.52 11.32 21.79
N GLY A 285 -2.69 10.86 20.85
CA GLY A 285 -1.55 11.61 20.33
C GLY A 285 -1.92 12.63 19.24
N THR A 286 -0.89 13.34 18.74
CA THR A 286 -1.02 14.20 17.55
C THR A 286 -0.49 13.48 16.31
N ALA A 287 -1.32 13.36 15.27
CA ALA A 287 -0.91 12.94 13.94
C ALA A 287 -0.48 14.19 13.14
N ARG A 288 0.72 14.16 12.55
CA ARG A 288 1.22 15.22 11.66
C ARG A 288 1.27 14.70 10.23
N ILE A 289 0.73 15.47 9.30
CA ILE A 289 0.52 15.03 7.92
C ILE A 289 0.98 16.12 6.98
N THR A 290 1.72 15.72 5.95
CA THR A 290 2.22 16.61 4.91
C THR A 290 1.47 16.26 3.64
N LEU A 291 0.70 17.19 3.09
CA LEU A 291 -0.12 16.99 1.91
C LEU A 291 0.76 17.21 0.68
N SER A 292 1.36 16.17 0.10
CA SER A 292 2.27 16.32 -1.06
C SER A 292 1.56 16.33 -2.40
#